data_AF-A0A536H182-F1
#
_entry.id   AF-A0A536H182-F1
#
_cell.length_a   1.000
_cell.length_b   1.000
_cell.length_c   1.000
_cell.angle_alpha   90.00
_cell.angle_beta   90.00
_cell.angle_gamma   90.00
#
_symmetry.space_group_name_H-M   'P 1'
#
loop_
_entity.id
_entity.type
_entity.pdbx_description
1 polymer ?
#
loop_
_entity_poly.entity_id
_entity_poly.type
_entity_poly.pdbx_seq_one_letter_code
_entity_poly.pdbx_strand_id
1 'polypeptide(L)'
;VSTADVGRAIQMFNTLKVPNLGLIENMSYFICPHCGQREDIFGHGGAKALAERMKIPFLGEIPLDRKIREGGGPGVPLMVSEPDSPLASVYREVASQLAAQVSIRNFKQASVIPLRTI
;
A
#
# COMPACT_ATOMS: atom_id res chain seq x y z
N VAL A 1 -12.75 -2.67 2.52
CA VAL A 1 -11.73 -3.72 2.85
C VAL A 1 -12.26 -4.66 3.94
N SER A 2 -12.05 -5.97 3.85
CA SER A 2 -12.41 -6.92 4.94
C SER A 2 -11.28 -7.00 5.96
N THR A 3 -11.42 -6.29 7.09
CA THR A 3 -10.39 -6.27 8.14
C THR A 3 -10.20 -7.61 8.83
N ALA A 4 -11.22 -8.47 8.84
CA ALA A 4 -11.15 -9.83 9.37
C ALA A 4 -10.25 -10.73 8.52
N ASP A 5 -10.37 -10.66 7.19
CA ASP A 5 -9.53 -11.43 6.27
C ASP A 5 -8.07 -10.96 6.31
N VAL A 6 -7.87 -9.65 6.31
CA VAL A 6 -6.53 -9.05 6.45
C VAL A 6 -5.89 -9.46 7.78
N GLY A 7 -6.65 -9.44 8.88
CA GLY A 7 -6.17 -9.89 10.19
C GLY A 7 -5.71 -11.35 10.19
N ARG A 8 -6.48 -12.24 9.55
CA ARG A 8 -6.11 -13.67 9.40
C ARG A 8 -4.86 -13.84 8.53
N ALA A 9 -4.75 -13.10 7.43
CA ALA A 9 -3.58 -13.14 6.55
C ALA A 9 -2.30 -12.69 7.28
N ILE A 10 -2.38 -11.62 8.10
CA ILE A 10 -1.26 -11.15 8.92
C ILE A 10 -0.80 -12.26 9.90
N GLN A 11 -1.74 -12.92 10.58
CA GLN A 11 -1.41 -14.02 11.50
C GLN A 11 -0.74 -15.21 10.78
N MET A 12 -1.20 -15.53 9.58
CA MET A 12 -0.58 -16.54 8.73
C MET A 12 0.85 -16.15 8.35
N PHE A 13 1.08 -14.90 7.92
CA PHE A 13 2.42 -14.42 7.56
C PHE A 13 3.37 -14.46 8.77
N ASN A 14 2.91 -14.06 9.95
CA ASN A 14 3.69 -14.17 11.18
C ASN A 14 4.08 -15.62 11.51
N THR A 15 3.13 -16.55 11.36
CA THR A 15 3.37 -18.00 11.56
C THR A 15 4.43 -18.53 10.60
N LEU A 16 4.36 -18.14 9.32
CA LEU A 16 5.31 -18.53 8.28
C LEU A 16 6.62 -17.74 8.32
N LYS A 17 6.78 -16.81 9.28
CA LYS A 17 7.93 -15.88 9.38
C LYS A 17 8.13 -15.05 8.11
N VAL A 18 7.05 -14.83 7.36
CA VAL A 18 7.02 -13.92 6.21
C VAL A 18 6.81 -12.50 6.74
N PRO A 19 7.64 -11.55 6.33
CA PRO A 19 7.53 -10.18 6.81
C PRO A 19 6.34 -9.42 6.26
N ASN A 20 5.64 -8.74 7.15
CA ASN A 20 4.62 -7.77 6.77
C ASN A 20 5.29 -6.43 6.46
N LEU A 21 5.35 -6.05 5.18
CA LEU A 21 5.91 -4.76 4.76
C LEU A 21 4.94 -3.60 4.99
N GLY A 22 3.63 -3.86 4.95
CA GLY A 22 2.61 -2.86 5.25
C GLY A 22 1.23 -3.23 4.71
N LEU A 23 0.24 -2.39 5.00
CA LEU A 23 -1.14 -2.50 4.52
C LEU A 23 -1.47 -1.36 3.57
N ILE A 24 -2.20 -1.67 2.50
CA ILE A 24 -2.76 -0.71 1.54
C ILE A 24 -4.28 -0.83 1.58
N GLU A 25 -4.99 0.29 1.68
CA GLU A 25 -6.44 0.31 1.58
C GLU A 25 -6.87 0.56 0.14
N ASN A 26 -7.20 -0.50 -0.59
CA ASN A 26 -7.70 -0.40 -1.96
C ASN A 26 -9.19 -0.04 -1.99
N MET A 27 -9.62 0.68 -3.04
CA MET A 27 -10.99 1.18 -3.23
C MET A 27 -11.51 1.95 -2.00
N SER A 28 -10.64 2.80 -1.45
CA SER A 28 -10.83 3.47 -0.15
C SER A 28 -11.77 4.67 -0.17
N TYR A 29 -11.87 5.35 -1.32
CA TYR A 29 -12.73 6.50 -1.57
C TYR A 29 -12.94 6.67 -3.08
N PHE A 30 -13.89 7.49 -3.47
CA PHE A 30 -14.19 7.85 -4.85
C PHE A 30 -14.17 9.37 -4.99
N ILE A 31 -13.65 9.88 -6.11
CA ILE A 31 -13.72 11.31 -6.42
C ILE A 31 -14.81 11.51 -7.45
N CYS A 32 -15.87 12.24 -7.10
CA CYS A 32 -16.96 12.52 -8.01
C CYS A 32 -16.47 13.33 -9.21
N PRO A 33 -16.62 12.85 -10.46
CA PRO A 33 -16.13 13.56 -11.64
C PRO A 33 -16.91 14.83 -11.95
N HIS A 34 -18.09 15.01 -11.36
CA HIS A 34 -18.96 16.17 -11.61
C HIS A 34 -18.68 17.35 -10.66
N CYS A 35 -18.34 17.07 -9.40
CA CYS A 35 -18.12 18.12 -8.39
C CYS A 35 -16.73 18.08 -7.72
N GLY A 36 -15.92 17.04 -7.98
CA GLY A 36 -14.58 16.86 -7.39
C GLY A 36 -14.60 16.44 -5.91
N GLN A 37 -15.77 16.21 -5.32
CA GLN A 37 -15.89 15.83 -3.93
C GLN A 37 -15.40 14.39 -3.70
N ARG A 38 -14.69 14.18 -2.60
CA ARG A 38 -14.35 12.85 -2.09
C ARG A 38 -15.57 12.24 -1.41
N GLU A 39 -15.90 11.02 -1.80
CA GLU A 39 -16.96 10.20 -1.24
C GLU A 39 -16.40 8.86 -0.77
N ASP A 40 -16.64 8.53 0.49
CA ASP A 40 -16.29 7.23 1.05
C ASP A 40 -17.45 6.25 0.78
N ILE A 41 -17.52 5.73 -0.45
CA ILE A 41 -18.59 4.83 -0.91
C ILE A 41 -18.67 3.54 -0.08
N PHE A 42 -17.53 3.09 0.45
CA PHE A 42 -17.42 1.97 1.38
C PHE A 42 -16.93 2.47 2.74
N GLY A 43 -17.06 1.64 3.78
CA GLY A 43 -16.44 1.93 5.07
C GLY A 43 -14.95 2.26 4.92
N HIS A 44 -14.53 3.37 5.52
CA HIS A 44 -13.20 3.98 5.36
C HIS A 44 -12.34 3.85 6.62
N GLY A 45 -11.01 3.80 6.44
CA GLY A 45 -10.02 3.83 7.52
C GLY A 45 -9.87 2.50 8.28
N GLY A 46 -10.57 1.45 7.86
CA GLY A 46 -10.55 0.15 8.52
C GLY A 46 -9.16 -0.51 8.43
N ALA A 47 -8.49 -0.37 7.29
CA ALA A 47 -7.13 -0.88 7.13
C ALA A 47 -6.12 -0.08 7.95
N LYS A 48 -6.26 1.25 8.01
CA LYS A 48 -5.38 2.11 8.82
C LYS A 48 -5.47 1.78 10.31
N ALA A 49 -6.69 1.70 10.85
CA ALA A 49 -6.91 1.32 12.24
C ALA A 49 -6.38 -0.09 12.56
N LEU A 50 -6.54 -1.04 11.61
CA LEU A 50 -5.97 -2.38 11.75
C LEU A 50 -4.44 -2.36 11.75
N ALA A 51 -3.83 -1.57 10.86
CA ALA A 51 -2.38 -1.40 10.75
C ALA A 51 -1.80 -0.90 12.08
N GLU A 52 -2.41 0.13 12.66
CA GLU A 52 -2.03 0.69 13.96
C GLU A 52 -2.14 -0.36 15.08
N ARG A 53 -3.28 -1.06 15.17
CA ARG A 53 -3.51 -2.10 16.19
C ARG A 53 -2.50 -3.25 16.10
N MET A 54 -2.15 -3.64 14.87
CA MET A 54 -1.24 -4.76 14.60
C MET A 54 0.23 -4.32 14.54
N LYS A 55 0.53 -3.02 14.71
CA LYS A 55 1.87 -2.43 14.58
C LYS A 55 2.54 -2.74 13.24
N ILE A 56 1.75 -2.69 12.17
CA ILE A 56 2.20 -2.85 10.78
C ILE A 56 2.14 -1.50 10.09
N PRO A 57 3.12 -1.15 9.22
CA PRO A 57 3.08 0.11 8.47
C PRO A 57 1.80 0.24 7.63
N PHE A 58 1.18 1.41 7.66
CA PHE A 58 0.15 1.76 6.68
C PHE A 58 0.82 2.46 5.51
N LEU A 59 0.65 1.91 4.30
CA LEU A 59 1.35 2.37 3.08
C LEU A 59 0.53 3.38 2.28
N GLY A 60 -0.76 3.52 2.59
CA GLY A 60 -1.64 4.49 1.95
C GLY A 60 -2.94 3.90 1.42
N GLU A 61 -3.64 4.75 0.70
CA GLU A 61 -5.00 4.57 0.23
C GLU A 61 -5.05 4.69 -1.28
N ILE A 62 -5.75 3.78 -1.95
CA ILE A 62 -5.96 3.84 -3.40
C ILE A 62 -7.45 4.09 -3.65
N PRO A 63 -7.82 5.13 -4.43
CA PRO A 63 -9.21 5.41 -4.75
C PRO A 63 -9.80 4.36 -5.70
N LEU A 64 -11.12 4.24 -5.67
CA LEU A 64 -11.88 3.59 -6.72
C LEU A 64 -11.94 4.55 -7.93
N ASP A 65 -11.25 4.20 -9.01
CA ASP A 65 -11.28 5.01 -10.24
C ASP A 65 -11.37 4.13 -11.49
N ARG A 66 -12.16 4.59 -12.46
CA ARG A 66 -12.37 3.89 -13.74
C ARG A 66 -11.07 3.73 -14.52
N LYS A 67 -10.21 4.75 -14.54
CA LYS A 67 -8.93 4.74 -15.26
C LYS A 67 -7.97 3.70 -14.72
N ILE A 68 -7.98 3.45 -13.41
CA ILE A 68 -7.20 2.36 -12.78
C ILE A 68 -7.67 1.00 -13.32
N ARG A 69 -8.99 0.78 -13.33
CA ARG A 69 -9.59 -0.47 -13.85
C ARG A 69 -9.28 -0.65 -15.33
N GLU A 70 -9.40 0.41 -16.12
CA GLU A 70 -9.17 0.38 -17.56
C GLU A 70 -7.71 0.13 -17.91
N GLY A 71 -6.75 0.75 -17.21
CA GLY A 71 -5.33 0.49 -17.42
C GLY A 71 -4.90 -0.96 -17.15
N GLY A 72 -5.68 -1.71 -16.35
CA GLY A 72 -5.43 -3.13 -16.10
C GLY A 72 -5.76 -4.07 -17.26
N GLY A 73 -6.62 -3.65 -18.20
CA GLY A 73 -7.08 -4.50 -19.30
C GLY A 73 -6.11 -4.56 -20.49
N PRO A 74 -5.85 -3.43 -21.18
CA PRO A 74 -4.97 -3.35 -22.36
C PRO A 74 -3.49 -3.60 -22.07
N GLY A 75 -3.11 -3.82 -20.81
CA GLY A 75 -1.71 -4.06 -20.41
C GLY A 75 -0.86 -2.79 -20.30
N VAL A 76 -1.46 -1.59 -20.38
CA VAL A 76 -0.76 -0.31 -20.15
C VAL A 76 -1.30 0.32 -18.87
N PRO A 77 -0.60 0.18 -17.73
CA PRO A 77 -1.02 0.74 -16.46
C PRO A 77 -1.15 2.26 -16.53
N LEU A 78 -2.06 2.81 -15.71
CA LEU A 78 -2.28 4.25 -15.62
C LEU A 78 -0.99 5.04 -15.31
N MET A 79 -0.08 4.45 -14.53
CA MET A 79 1.20 5.06 -14.17
C MET A 79 2.14 5.24 -15.38
N VAL A 80 1.92 4.50 -16.46
CA VAL A 80 2.67 4.59 -17.71
C VAL A 80 1.97 5.51 -18.71
N SER A 81 0.64 5.37 -18.86
CA SER A 81 -0.13 6.17 -19.82
C SER A 81 -0.37 7.61 -19.37
N GLU A 82 -0.56 7.85 -18.08
CA GLU A 82 -0.80 9.16 -17.49
C GLU A 82 0.09 9.39 -16.24
N PRO A 83 1.42 9.47 -16.41
CA PRO A 83 2.37 9.49 -15.29
C PRO A 83 2.18 10.69 -14.36
N ASP A 84 1.74 11.84 -14.88
CA ASP A 84 1.56 13.08 -14.13
C ASP A 84 0.14 13.26 -13.58
N SER A 85 -0.74 12.25 -13.74
CA SER A 85 -2.09 12.30 -13.18
C SER A 85 -2.06 12.26 -11.63
N PRO A 86 -3.07 12.86 -10.97
CA PRO A 86 -3.21 12.73 -9.52
C PRO A 86 -3.25 11.26 -9.05
N LEU A 87 -3.92 10.38 -9.80
CA LEU A 87 -3.97 8.95 -9.51
C LEU A 87 -2.59 8.28 -9.60
N ALA A 88 -1.78 8.65 -10.60
CA ALA A 88 -0.40 8.16 -10.69
C ALA A 88 0.47 8.65 -9.51
N SER A 89 0.21 9.85 -8.98
CA SER A 89 0.90 10.34 -7.78
C SER A 89 0.56 9.51 -6.53
N VAL A 90 -0.70 9.11 -6.34
CA VAL A 90 -1.13 8.23 -5.24
C VAL A 90 -0.38 6.89 -5.28
N TYR A 91 -0.28 6.27 -6.45
CA TYR A 91 0.49 5.02 -6.59
C TYR A 91 1.99 5.23 -6.37
N ARG A 92 2.56 6.34 -6.84
CA ARG A 92 3.96 6.69 -6.59
C ARG A 92 4.24 6.87 -5.11
N GLU A 93 3.31 7.47 -4.35
CA GLU A 93 3.44 7.62 -2.91
C GLU A 93 3.43 6.26 -2.21
N VAL A 94 2.45 5.40 -2.50
CA VAL A 94 2.37 4.03 -1.96
C VAL A 94 3.63 3.23 -2.29
N ALA A 95 4.12 3.32 -3.53
CA ALA A 95 5.35 2.65 -3.98
C ALA A 95 6.59 3.18 -3.24
N SER A 96 6.66 4.49 -2.99
CA SER A 96 7.74 5.11 -2.24
C SER A 96 7.76 4.64 -0.78
N GLN A 97 6.59 4.56 -0.14
CA GLN A 97 6.48 4.01 1.21
C GLN A 97 6.87 2.53 1.26
N LEU A 98 6.44 1.73 0.28
CA LEU A 98 6.85 0.32 0.18
C LEU A 98 8.38 0.18 0.01
N ALA A 99 8.99 0.97 -0.88
CA ALA A 99 10.44 0.98 -1.09
C ALA A 99 11.19 1.34 0.20
N ALA A 100 10.69 2.31 0.96
CA ALA A 100 11.24 2.66 2.27
C ALA A 100 11.18 1.47 3.25
N GLN A 101 10.05 0.75 3.31
CA GLN A 101 9.92 -0.43 4.18
C GLN A 101 10.87 -1.58 3.79
N VAL A 102 11.07 -1.79 2.48
CA VAL A 102 12.06 -2.76 1.98
C VAL A 102 13.47 -2.34 2.39
N SER A 103 13.83 -1.07 2.24
CA SER A 103 15.13 -0.54 2.66
C SER A 103 15.39 -0.72 4.16
N ILE A 104 14.43 -0.30 5.01
CA ILE A 104 14.49 -0.46 6.47
C ILE A 104 14.67 -1.94 6.84
N ARG A 105 13.92 -2.83 6.19
CA ARG A 105 14.01 -4.27 6.42
C ARG A 105 15.39 -4.80 6.08
N ASN A 106 15.89 -4.51 4.88
CA ASN A 106 17.19 -5.00 4.42
C ASN A 106 18.33 -4.48 5.30
N PHE A 107 18.25 -3.22 5.74
CA PHE A 107 19.23 -2.65 6.68
C PHE A 107 19.25 -3.40 8.02
N LYS A 108 18.08 -3.72 8.59
CA LYS A 108 17.97 -4.51 9.83
C LYS A 108 18.48 -5.95 9.68
N GLN A 109 18.44 -6.49 8.46
CA GLN A 109 18.84 -7.87 8.17
C GLN A 109 20.32 -8.00 7.77
N ALA A 110 20.95 -6.91 7.32
CA ALA A 110 22.38 -6.87 7.07
C ALA A 110 23.15 -7.08 8.38
N SER A 111 23.66 -8.29 8.57
CA SER A 111 24.57 -8.64 9.66
C SER A 111 25.79 -7.71 9.62
N VAL A 112 26.10 -7.07 10.75
CA VAL A 112 27.33 -6.29 10.96
C VAL A 112 28.51 -7.14 10.48
N ILE A 113 29.17 -6.74 9.40
CA ILE A 113 30.44 -7.35 9.00
C ILE A 113 31.43 -6.93 10.10
N PRO A 114 31.94 -7.86 10.93
CA PRO A 114 32.92 -7.48 11.93
C PRO A 114 34.18 -7.05 11.19
N LEU A 115 34.46 -5.74 11.20
CA LEU A 115 35.75 -5.22 10.78
C LEU A 115 36.78 -5.71 11.81
N ARG A 116 37.47 -6.81 11.51
CA ARG A 116 38.70 -7.16 12.21
C ARG A 116 39.76 -6.15 11.77
N THR A 117 39.99 -5.14 12.61
CA THR A 117 41.21 -4.35 12.56
C THR A 117 42.41 -5.28 12.79
N ILE A 118 43.37 -5.20 11.86
CA ILE A 118 44.64 -5.93 11.85
C ILE A 118 45.56 -5.36 12.93
#